data_AF-A0A7C7VHJ4-F1
#
_entry.id   AF-A0A7C7VHJ4-F1
#
_cell.length_a   1.000
_cell.length_b   1.000
_cell.length_c   1.000
_cell.angle_alpha   90.00
_cell.angle_beta   90.00
_cell.angle_gamma   90.00
#
_symmetry.space_group_name_H-M   'P 1'
#
loop_
_entity.id
_entity.type
_entity.pdbx_description
1 polymer ?
#
loop_
_entity_poly.entity_id
_entity_poly.type
_entity_poly.pdbx_seq_one_letter_code
_entity_poly.pdbx_strand_id
1 'polypeptide(L)'
;GKGLFVKEIEDDLLAGEIDLAVHSMKDVPTELPEGLQVAINPPREDPRDAFFSNSGKKLSEMAAGAVIGTSSLRRIAQILHAFPHLETRDLRGNVDTRLKKLERGEYDGIILAYAGVKRLGWSDKVTELIDPETSLPAIAQGALGIETRCDDDFTNQRLAFFQDTTTALAVRAERALLKTLEGGCQVPIAGHATVDDNGSITLTGLVAALDGRKIIKETRSSNDPETLGETLAQTLLDQAAGELLEECFAANEQ
;
A
#
# COMPACT_ATOMS: atom_id res chain seq x y z
N GLY A 1 -12.16 9.56 1.20
CA GLY A 1 -12.32 8.37 0.37
C GLY A 1 -11.53 7.15 0.84
N LYS A 2 -11.10 7.09 2.11
CA LYS A 2 -10.81 5.82 2.80
C LYS A 2 -12.12 5.36 3.47
N GLY A 3 -12.43 4.07 3.41
CA GLY A 3 -13.56 3.45 4.14
C GLY A 3 -14.96 3.62 3.54
N LEU A 4 -15.22 4.61 2.67
CA LEU A 4 -16.59 4.86 2.16
C LEU A 4 -17.18 3.69 1.37
N PHE A 5 -16.35 2.91 0.68
CA PHE A 5 -16.79 1.71 -0.06
C PHE A 5 -16.79 0.43 0.79
N VAL A 6 -16.13 0.45 1.95
CA VAL A 6 -15.98 -0.74 2.79
C VAL A 6 -17.16 -0.83 3.75
N LYS A 7 -17.63 0.31 4.28
CA LYS A 7 -18.70 0.34 5.27
C LYS A 7 -20.02 -0.27 4.79
N GLU A 8 -20.47 0.04 3.57
CA GLU A 8 -21.71 -0.53 3.02
C GLU A 8 -21.63 -2.06 2.89
N ILE A 9 -20.44 -2.58 2.54
CA ILE A 9 -20.18 -4.02 2.43
C ILE A 9 -20.14 -4.67 3.82
N GLU A 10 -19.53 -4.01 4.80
CA GLU A 10 -19.48 -4.46 6.21
C GLU A 10 -20.89 -4.51 6.82
N ASP A 11 -21.74 -3.51 6.55
CA ASP A 11 -23.13 -3.48 6.99
C ASP A 11 -23.93 -4.67 6.40
N ASP A 12 -23.75 -4.98 5.11
CA ASP A 12 -24.39 -6.13 4.44
C ASP A 12 -23.88 -7.48 5.00
N LEU A 13 -22.58 -7.59 5.34
CA LEU A 13 -22.01 -8.78 5.98
C LEU A 13 -22.62 -9.01 7.36
N LEU A 14 -22.73 -7.97 8.18
CA LEU A 14 -23.31 -8.04 9.52
C LEU A 14 -24.82 -8.33 9.49
N ALA A 15 -25.52 -7.81 8.48
CA ALA A 15 -26.94 -8.08 8.26
C ALA A 15 -27.21 -9.51 7.73
N GLY A 16 -26.18 -10.21 7.24
CA GLY A 16 -26.34 -11.54 6.63
C GLY A 16 -26.87 -11.50 5.19
N GLU A 17 -26.83 -10.34 4.54
CA GLU A 17 -27.27 -10.16 3.14
C GLU A 17 -26.23 -10.69 2.15
N ILE A 18 -24.96 -10.69 2.55
CA ILE A 18 -23.85 -11.34 1.85
C ILE A 18 -23.03 -12.18 2.81
N ASP A 19 -22.33 -13.20 2.31
CA ASP A 19 -21.55 -14.13 3.15
C ASP A 19 -20.06 -13.79 3.24
N LEU A 20 -19.54 -13.14 2.21
CA LEU A 20 -18.14 -12.74 2.12
C LEU A 20 -17.99 -11.50 1.25
N ALA A 21 -16.88 -10.80 1.46
CA ALA A 21 -16.42 -9.74 0.59
C ALA A 21 -14.93 -9.88 0.27
N VAL A 22 -14.52 -9.40 -0.91
CA VAL A 22 -13.12 -9.49 -1.36
C VAL A 22 -12.56 -8.10 -1.57
N HIS A 23 -11.48 -7.80 -0.85
CA HIS A 23 -10.87 -6.48 -0.81
C HIS A 23 -9.42 -6.53 -1.27
N SER A 24 -8.96 -5.43 -1.87
CA SER A 24 -7.52 -5.16 -1.90
C SER A 24 -7.08 -4.74 -0.50
N MET A 25 -6.15 -5.46 0.13
CA MET A 25 -5.85 -5.27 1.56
C MET A 25 -5.33 -3.87 1.92
N LYS A 26 -4.71 -3.16 0.97
CA LYS A 26 -4.27 -1.77 1.16
C LYS A 26 -5.42 -0.78 1.37
N ASP A 27 -6.65 -1.17 1.01
CA ASP A 27 -7.86 -0.35 1.11
C ASP A 27 -8.72 -0.75 2.31
N VAL A 28 -8.36 -1.83 3.02
CA VAL A 28 -9.05 -2.33 4.23
C VAL A 28 -8.55 -1.56 5.45
N PRO A 29 -9.45 -0.92 6.24
CA PRO A 29 -9.09 -0.26 7.49
C PRO A 29 -8.31 -1.16 8.45
N THR A 30 -7.47 -0.59 9.32
CA THR A 30 -6.70 -1.37 10.31
C THR A 30 -7.58 -2.01 11.38
N GLU A 31 -8.69 -1.37 11.71
CA GLU A 31 -9.74 -1.87 12.61
C GLU A 31 -11.00 -2.21 11.82
N LEU A 32 -11.54 -3.41 12.08
CA LEU A 32 -12.81 -3.86 11.51
C LEU A 32 -13.92 -3.74 12.55
N PRO A 33 -15.18 -3.63 12.13
CA PRO A 33 -16.33 -3.75 13.02
C PRO A 33 -16.31 -5.05 13.84
N GLU A 34 -16.85 -4.99 15.06
CA GLU A 34 -17.02 -6.18 15.89
C GLU A 34 -17.88 -7.22 15.17
N GLY A 35 -17.43 -8.48 15.18
CA GLY A 35 -18.11 -9.58 14.48
C GLY A 35 -17.61 -9.83 13.06
N LEU A 36 -16.75 -8.99 12.49
CA LEU A 36 -16.11 -9.20 11.19
C LEU A 36 -14.61 -9.52 11.33
N GLN A 37 -14.09 -10.25 10.35
CA GLN A 37 -12.66 -10.58 10.25
C GLN A 37 -12.21 -10.68 8.80
N VAL A 38 -10.94 -10.35 8.53
CA VAL A 38 -10.26 -10.86 7.32
C VAL A 38 -9.89 -12.32 7.58
N ALA A 39 -10.78 -13.23 7.20
CA ALA A 39 -10.60 -14.66 7.43
C ALA A 39 -9.49 -15.26 6.56
N ILE A 40 -9.33 -14.77 5.33
CA ILE A 40 -8.42 -15.38 4.35
C ILE A 40 -7.58 -14.34 3.62
N ASN A 41 -6.29 -14.61 3.49
CA ASN A 41 -5.39 -13.96 2.55
C ASN A 41 -4.90 -14.98 1.50
N PRO A 42 -5.37 -14.89 0.25
CA PRO A 42 -4.83 -15.67 -0.85
C PRO A 42 -3.38 -15.30 -1.19
N PRO A 43 -2.68 -16.10 -2.02
CA PRO A 43 -1.33 -15.80 -2.46
C PRO A 43 -1.19 -14.35 -2.98
N ARG A 44 -0.23 -13.62 -2.43
CA ARG A 44 0.04 -12.23 -2.78
C ARG A 44 0.48 -12.12 -4.24
N GLU A 45 -0.12 -11.19 -4.96
CA GLU A 45 0.39 -10.79 -6.27
C GLU A 45 1.55 -9.80 -6.11
N ASP A 46 2.36 -9.64 -7.16
CA ASP A 46 3.54 -8.76 -7.15
C ASP A 46 3.22 -7.36 -6.55
N PRO A 47 3.86 -7.00 -5.41
CA PRO A 47 3.50 -5.84 -4.62
C PRO A 47 4.09 -4.54 -5.18
N ARG A 48 4.92 -4.59 -6.23
CA ARG A 48 5.63 -3.42 -6.75
C ARG A 48 4.71 -2.38 -7.36
N ASP A 49 5.19 -1.14 -7.35
CA ASP A 49 4.63 -0.09 -8.17
C ASP A 49 5.10 -0.25 -9.63
N ALA A 50 4.22 0.05 -10.57
CA ALA A 50 4.48 0.00 -12.01
C ALA A 50 4.44 1.42 -12.58
N PHE A 51 5.46 1.76 -13.36
CA PHE A 51 5.55 3.00 -14.10
C PHE A 51 5.11 2.81 -15.56
N PHE A 52 4.43 3.82 -16.08
CA PHE A 52 3.92 3.88 -17.45
C PHE A 52 4.33 5.20 -18.07
N SER A 53 4.90 5.18 -19.27
CA SER A 53 5.17 6.36 -20.08
C SER A 53 4.85 6.08 -21.55
N ASN A 54 4.23 7.06 -22.24
CA ASN A 54 4.03 6.99 -23.69
C ASN A 54 5.35 6.99 -24.47
N SER A 55 6.42 7.54 -23.87
CA SER A 55 7.73 7.62 -24.51
C SER A 55 8.52 6.31 -24.44
N GLY A 56 8.06 5.34 -23.63
CA GLY A 56 8.79 4.11 -23.34
C GLY A 56 10.04 4.30 -22.47
N LYS A 57 10.37 5.53 -22.08
CA LYS A 57 11.47 5.83 -21.17
C LYS A 57 11.14 5.39 -19.75
N LYS A 58 12.17 4.93 -19.04
CA LYS A 58 12.11 4.66 -17.61
C LYS A 58 12.05 5.96 -16.82
N LEU A 59 11.61 5.87 -15.58
CA LEU A 59 11.47 6.96 -14.64
C LEU A 59 12.79 7.72 -14.44
N SER A 60 13.91 7.01 -14.38
CA SER A 60 15.26 7.61 -14.28
C SER A 60 15.73 8.32 -15.55
N GLU A 61 15.09 8.07 -16.69
CA GLU A 61 15.41 8.64 -18.00
C GLU A 61 14.51 9.84 -18.36
N MET A 62 13.55 10.16 -17.49
CA MET A 62 12.64 11.29 -17.67
C MET A 62 13.38 12.62 -17.55
N ALA A 63 13.01 13.57 -18.41
CA ALA A 63 13.63 14.89 -18.44
C ALA A 63 13.31 15.70 -17.17
N ALA A 64 14.13 16.70 -16.87
CA ALA A 64 13.84 17.66 -15.81
C ALA A 64 12.50 18.36 -16.08
N GLY A 65 11.66 18.47 -15.05
CA GLY A 65 10.31 19.02 -15.13
C GLY A 65 9.25 18.06 -15.70
N ALA A 66 9.59 16.80 -16.00
CA ALA A 66 8.59 15.83 -16.44
C ALA A 66 7.55 15.56 -15.34
N VAL A 67 6.28 15.51 -15.73
CA VAL A 67 5.13 15.44 -14.82
C VAL A 67 4.67 14.00 -14.63
N ILE A 68 4.81 13.50 -13.40
CA ILE A 68 4.41 12.14 -13.00
C ILE A 68 3.05 12.17 -12.29
N GLY A 69 2.08 11.43 -12.86
CA GLY A 69 0.72 11.35 -12.34
C GLY A 69 0.55 10.34 -11.20
N THR A 70 0.25 10.84 -10.00
CA THR A 70 -0.15 10.03 -8.83
C THR A 70 -0.77 10.96 -7.77
N SER A 71 -1.82 10.50 -7.07
CA SER A 71 -2.36 11.20 -5.88
C SER A 71 -1.91 10.54 -4.56
N SER A 72 -0.99 9.57 -4.61
CA SER A 72 -0.51 8.87 -3.42
C SER A 72 0.67 9.61 -2.83
N LEU A 73 0.50 10.18 -1.63
CA LEU A 73 1.56 10.87 -0.89
C LEU A 73 2.78 9.96 -0.67
N ARG A 74 2.56 8.66 -0.39
CA ARG A 74 3.61 7.64 -0.33
C ARG A 74 4.48 7.60 -1.59
N ARG A 75 3.85 7.58 -2.77
CA ARG A 75 4.57 7.54 -4.05
C ARG A 75 5.27 8.87 -4.31
N ILE A 76 4.55 9.98 -4.10
CA ILE A 76 5.07 11.34 -4.32
C ILE A 76 6.37 11.54 -3.55
N ALA A 77 6.34 11.30 -2.23
CA ALA A 77 7.52 11.50 -1.38
C ALA A 77 8.72 10.65 -1.83
N GLN A 78 8.50 9.37 -2.14
CA GLN A 78 9.59 8.48 -2.56
C GLN A 78 10.14 8.83 -3.96
N ILE A 79 9.28 9.22 -4.90
CA ILE A 79 9.73 9.63 -6.24
C ILE A 79 10.49 10.94 -6.18
N LEU A 80 10.00 11.94 -5.44
CA LEU A 80 10.70 13.22 -5.30
C LEU A 80 12.03 13.07 -4.55
N HIS A 81 12.12 12.11 -3.63
CA HIS A 81 13.38 11.77 -2.98
C HIS A 81 14.41 11.19 -3.96
N ALA A 82 13.99 10.21 -4.78
CA ALA A 82 14.88 9.54 -5.73
C ALA A 82 15.19 10.39 -6.98
N PHE A 83 14.25 11.22 -7.40
CA PHE A 83 14.28 11.99 -8.65
C PHE A 83 13.76 13.42 -8.42
N PRO A 84 14.52 14.26 -7.70
CA PRO A 84 14.08 15.61 -7.30
C PRO A 84 13.89 16.58 -8.48
N HIS A 85 14.32 16.20 -9.68
CA HIS A 85 14.10 16.96 -10.92
C HIS A 85 12.72 16.72 -11.56
N LEU A 86 11.93 15.77 -11.05
CA LEU A 86 10.59 15.47 -11.55
C LEU A 86 9.52 16.28 -10.83
N GLU A 87 8.39 16.50 -11.51
CA GLU A 87 7.20 17.09 -10.92
C GLU A 87 6.13 16.01 -10.70
N THR A 88 5.24 16.21 -9.73
CA THR A 88 4.10 15.33 -9.52
C THR A 88 2.79 16.09 -9.66
N ARG A 89 1.76 15.41 -10.17
CA ARG A 89 0.42 15.97 -10.29
C ARG A 89 -0.64 14.95 -9.92
N ASP A 90 -1.68 15.42 -9.25
CA ASP A 90 -2.82 14.62 -8.83
C ASP A 90 -3.41 13.84 -10.01
N LEU A 91 -3.63 12.54 -9.80
CA LEU A 91 -4.23 11.62 -10.77
C LEU A 91 -5.27 10.75 -10.07
N ARG A 92 -6.53 10.92 -10.48
CA ARG A 92 -7.71 10.20 -9.96
C ARG A 92 -8.49 9.52 -11.08
N GLY A 93 -9.28 8.53 -10.70
CA GLY A 93 -10.05 7.64 -11.58
C GLY A 93 -9.71 6.17 -11.31
N ASN A 94 -10.42 5.25 -11.96
CA ASN A 94 -10.04 3.84 -12.02
C ASN A 94 -8.80 3.65 -12.94
N VAL A 95 -8.26 2.44 -13.01
CA VAL A 95 -7.04 2.12 -13.80
C VAL A 95 -7.20 2.55 -15.26
N ASP A 96 -8.31 2.19 -15.90
CA ASP A 96 -8.63 2.53 -17.29
C ASP A 96 -8.60 4.05 -17.55
N THR A 97 -9.31 4.82 -16.71
CA THR A 97 -9.37 6.28 -16.84
C THR A 97 -7.98 6.91 -16.70
N ARG A 98 -7.15 6.37 -15.80
CA ARG A 98 -5.79 6.89 -15.58
C ARG A 98 -4.88 6.60 -16.77
N LEU A 99 -4.94 5.40 -17.35
CA LEU A 99 -4.18 5.06 -18.56
C LEU A 99 -4.62 5.92 -19.75
N LYS A 100 -5.92 6.16 -19.92
CA LYS A 100 -6.42 7.07 -20.97
C LYS A 100 -5.91 8.49 -20.80
N LYS A 101 -5.80 9.00 -19.56
CA LYS A 101 -5.19 10.32 -19.29
C LYS A 101 -3.72 10.36 -19.69
N LEU A 102 -2.97 9.30 -19.40
CA LEU A 102 -1.60 9.15 -19.88
C LEU A 102 -1.57 9.16 -21.42
N GLU A 103 -2.36 8.32 -22.08
CA GLU A 103 -2.41 8.20 -23.55
C GLU A 103 -2.76 9.55 -24.23
N ARG A 104 -3.55 10.41 -23.58
CA ARG A 104 -3.86 11.78 -24.04
C ARG A 104 -2.75 12.81 -23.82
N GLY A 105 -1.64 12.43 -23.18
CA GLY A 105 -0.53 13.33 -22.89
C GLY A 105 -0.78 14.30 -21.74
N GLU A 106 -1.72 14.00 -20.84
CA GLU A 106 -1.95 14.84 -19.64
C GLU A 106 -0.79 14.73 -18.61
N TYR A 107 0.02 13.67 -18.73
CA TYR A 107 1.19 13.36 -17.90
C TYR A 107 2.29 12.76 -18.78
N ASP A 108 3.55 12.96 -18.40
CA ASP A 108 4.71 12.34 -19.06
C ASP A 108 4.90 10.87 -18.62
N GLY A 109 4.43 10.55 -17.42
CA GLY A 109 4.28 9.19 -16.93
C GLY A 109 3.30 9.10 -15.76
N ILE A 110 2.86 7.90 -15.41
CA ILE A 110 1.99 7.66 -14.24
C ILE A 110 2.46 6.44 -13.46
N ILE A 111 2.08 6.37 -12.17
CA ILE A 111 2.42 5.22 -11.31
C ILE A 111 1.16 4.55 -10.79
N LEU A 112 1.06 3.23 -11.01
CA LEU A 112 -0.04 2.38 -10.58
C LEU A 112 0.48 1.18 -9.78
N ALA A 113 -0.40 0.48 -9.06
CA ALA A 113 0.00 -0.77 -8.40
C ALA A 113 0.04 -1.88 -9.47
N TYR A 114 1.15 -2.62 -9.56
CA TYR A 114 1.30 -3.63 -10.61
C TYR A 114 0.26 -4.74 -10.51
N ALA A 115 -0.04 -5.23 -9.29
CA ALA A 115 -1.08 -6.24 -9.08
C ALA A 115 -2.44 -5.88 -9.71
N GLY A 116 -2.86 -4.62 -9.64
CA GLY A 116 -4.12 -4.18 -10.25
C GLY A 116 -4.08 -4.23 -11.79
N VAL A 117 -2.93 -3.90 -12.37
CA VAL A 117 -2.70 -3.91 -13.83
C VAL A 117 -2.61 -5.34 -14.35
N LYS A 118 -1.87 -6.20 -13.65
CA LYS A 118 -1.72 -7.61 -14.00
C LYS A 118 -3.04 -8.35 -13.96
N ARG A 119 -3.88 -8.11 -12.95
CA ARG A 119 -5.24 -8.70 -12.84
C ARG A 119 -6.18 -8.28 -13.99
N LEU A 120 -5.96 -7.11 -14.57
CA LEU A 120 -6.70 -6.63 -15.75
C LEU A 120 -6.13 -7.17 -17.08
N GLY A 121 -5.04 -7.94 -17.06
CA GLY A 121 -4.37 -8.45 -18.25
C GLY A 121 -3.56 -7.38 -19.00
N TRP A 122 -3.13 -6.32 -18.31
CA TRP A 122 -2.48 -5.16 -18.93
C TRP A 122 -0.99 -5.05 -18.63
N SER A 123 -0.34 -6.15 -18.25
CA SER A 123 1.09 -6.16 -17.95
C SER A 123 1.97 -5.64 -19.10
N ASP A 124 1.57 -5.87 -20.35
CA ASP A 124 2.32 -5.43 -21.53
C ASP A 124 2.33 -3.91 -21.72
N LYS A 125 1.45 -3.17 -21.03
CA LYS A 125 1.46 -1.70 -21.02
C LYS A 125 2.49 -1.11 -20.04
N VAL A 126 3.05 -1.92 -19.14
CA VAL A 126 4.00 -1.47 -18.12
C VAL A 126 5.33 -1.09 -18.78
N THR A 127 5.82 0.11 -18.52
CA THR A 127 7.14 0.54 -18.99
C THR A 127 8.24 -0.04 -18.12
N GLU A 128 8.06 -0.01 -16.80
CA GLU A 128 8.93 -0.70 -15.85
C GLU A 128 8.22 -0.99 -14.53
N LEU A 129 8.73 -2.00 -13.82
CA LEU A 129 8.40 -2.24 -12.41
C LEU A 129 9.44 -1.53 -11.56
N ILE A 130 8.98 -0.66 -10.66
CA ILE A 130 9.84 0.15 -9.81
C ILE A 130 10.38 -0.74 -8.70
N ASP A 131 11.69 -0.68 -8.48
CA ASP A 131 12.36 -1.43 -7.42
C ASP A 131 11.85 -0.97 -6.03
N PRO A 132 11.57 -1.89 -5.08
CA PRO A 132 11.19 -1.53 -3.71
C PRO A 132 12.15 -0.59 -2.99
N GLU A 133 13.43 -0.55 -3.37
CA GLU A 133 14.39 0.42 -2.83
C GLU A 133 14.09 1.87 -3.25
N THR A 134 13.51 2.05 -4.45
CA THR A 134 13.09 3.35 -4.99
C THR A 134 11.64 3.69 -4.62
N SER A 135 10.76 2.69 -4.59
CA SER A 135 9.36 2.88 -4.18
C SER A 135 8.89 1.69 -3.35
N LEU A 136 9.06 1.80 -2.04
CA LEU A 136 8.57 0.82 -1.09
C LEU A 136 7.04 0.74 -1.22
N PRO A 137 6.48 -0.47 -1.40
CA PRO A 137 5.04 -0.67 -1.58
C PRO A 137 4.18 -0.09 -0.46
N ALA A 138 2.91 0.18 -0.79
CA ALA A 138 1.91 0.40 0.25
C ALA A 138 1.72 -0.88 1.07
N ILE A 139 1.36 -0.69 2.33
CA ILE A 139 0.93 -1.75 3.25
C ILE A 139 -0.08 -2.65 2.54
N ALA A 140 0.22 -3.94 2.53
CA ALA A 140 -0.55 -5.01 1.93
C ALA A 140 -0.84 -4.86 0.43
N GLN A 141 -0.07 -4.04 -0.31
CA GLN A 141 -0.22 -3.93 -1.76
C GLN A 141 0.02 -5.30 -2.42
N GLY A 142 -0.86 -5.68 -3.34
CA GLY A 142 -0.82 -6.98 -4.01
C GLY A 142 -1.59 -8.09 -3.30
N ALA A 143 -1.81 -7.97 -1.98
CA ALA A 143 -2.62 -8.93 -1.24
C ALA A 143 -4.13 -8.66 -1.43
N LEU A 144 -4.90 -9.74 -1.44
CA LEU A 144 -6.35 -9.71 -1.25
C LEU A 144 -6.70 -10.16 0.17
N GLY A 145 -7.81 -9.67 0.68
CA GLY A 145 -8.43 -10.14 1.92
C GLY A 145 -9.85 -10.57 1.63
N ILE A 146 -10.22 -11.75 2.11
CA ILE A 146 -11.61 -12.20 2.13
C ILE A 146 -12.14 -11.92 3.52
N GLU A 147 -13.07 -10.98 3.60
CA GLU A 147 -13.75 -10.58 4.83
C GLU A 147 -15.02 -11.40 5.01
N THR A 148 -15.26 -11.88 6.22
CA THR A 148 -16.42 -12.70 6.61
C THR A 148 -16.85 -12.37 8.04
N ARG A 149 -18.02 -12.89 8.43
CA ARG A 149 -18.42 -12.92 9.84
C ARG A 149 -17.58 -13.90 10.65
N CYS A 150 -17.26 -13.53 11.88
CA CYS A 150 -16.50 -14.36 12.82
C CYS A 150 -17.22 -15.67 13.18
N ASP A 151 -18.56 -15.66 13.23
CA ASP A 151 -19.40 -16.78 13.65
C ASP A 151 -19.91 -17.66 12.49
N ASP A 152 -19.58 -17.34 11.24
CA ASP A 152 -19.96 -18.13 10.07
C ASP A 152 -18.97 -19.26 9.79
N ASP A 153 -19.01 -20.29 10.64
CA ASP A 153 -18.19 -21.50 10.50
C ASP A 153 -18.37 -22.18 9.13
N PHE A 154 -19.58 -22.12 8.57
CA PHE A 154 -19.89 -22.77 7.30
C PHE A 154 -19.10 -22.16 6.14
N THR A 155 -19.06 -20.82 6.08
CA THR A 155 -18.31 -20.07 5.06
C THR A 155 -16.81 -20.15 5.34
N ASN A 156 -16.38 -19.92 6.59
CA ASN A 156 -14.97 -19.91 6.96
C ASN A 156 -14.26 -21.25 6.67
N GLN A 157 -14.92 -22.39 6.98
CA GLN A 157 -14.36 -23.71 6.67
C GLN A 157 -14.21 -23.97 5.17
N ARG A 158 -15.11 -23.45 4.34
CA ARG A 158 -15.07 -23.64 2.88
C ARG A 158 -14.01 -22.79 2.21
N LEU A 159 -13.66 -21.65 2.79
CA LEU A 159 -12.66 -20.74 2.23
C LEU A 159 -11.23 -21.08 2.68
N ALA A 160 -11.07 -21.92 3.70
CA ALA A 160 -9.77 -22.24 4.30
C ALA A 160 -8.69 -22.67 3.28
N PHE A 161 -9.06 -23.33 2.18
CA PHE A 161 -8.11 -23.77 1.16
C PHE A 161 -7.48 -22.63 0.35
N PHE A 162 -8.07 -21.43 0.36
CA PHE A 162 -7.50 -20.25 -0.28
C PHE A 162 -6.43 -19.58 0.56
N GLN A 163 -6.27 -19.95 1.84
CA GLN A 163 -5.31 -19.32 2.73
C GLN A 163 -3.87 -19.58 2.29
N ASP A 164 -3.11 -18.50 2.14
CA ASP A 164 -1.67 -18.53 1.98
C ASP A 164 -1.01 -18.01 3.25
N THR A 165 -0.37 -18.91 4.00
CA THR A 165 0.25 -18.59 5.31
C THR A 165 1.33 -17.52 5.18
N THR A 166 2.14 -17.58 4.12
CA THR A 166 3.21 -16.61 3.83
C THR A 166 2.64 -15.20 3.67
N THR A 167 1.59 -15.05 2.86
CA THR A 167 0.90 -13.77 2.66
C THR A 167 0.25 -13.29 3.94
N ALA A 168 -0.42 -14.17 4.68
CA ALA A 168 -1.09 -13.79 5.92
C ALA A 168 -0.10 -13.28 6.99
N LEU A 169 1.04 -13.94 7.17
CA LEU A 169 2.10 -13.48 8.08
C LEU A 169 2.67 -12.12 7.67
N ALA A 170 3.00 -11.95 6.37
CA ALA A 170 3.49 -10.67 5.85
C ALA A 170 2.47 -9.54 6.05
N VAL A 171 1.21 -9.77 5.69
CA VAL A 171 0.13 -8.78 5.80
C VAL A 171 -0.15 -8.42 7.26
N ARG A 172 -0.10 -9.38 8.20
CA ARG A 172 -0.25 -9.10 9.64
C ARG A 172 0.86 -8.18 10.15
N ALA A 173 2.12 -8.44 9.79
CA ALA A 173 3.25 -7.59 10.19
C ALA A 173 3.13 -6.17 9.61
N GLU A 174 2.81 -6.06 8.32
CA GLU A 174 2.60 -4.77 7.65
C GLU A 174 1.42 -3.99 8.26
N ARG A 175 0.32 -4.67 8.62
CA ARG A 175 -0.85 -4.02 9.22
C ARG A 175 -0.62 -3.60 10.66
N ALA A 176 0.15 -4.36 11.44
CA ALA A 176 0.56 -3.95 12.79
C ALA A 176 1.44 -2.68 12.75
N LEU A 177 2.35 -2.59 11.76
CA LEU A 177 3.11 -1.37 11.47
C LEU A 177 2.15 -0.20 11.16
N LEU A 178 1.21 -0.39 10.23
CA LEU A 178 0.26 0.66 9.85
C LEU A 178 -0.59 1.13 11.02
N LYS A 179 -1.17 0.19 11.79
CA LYS A 179 -2.03 0.50 12.94
C LYS A 179 -1.30 1.37 13.96
N THR A 180 -0.05 1.05 14.24
CA THR A 180 0.78 1.82 15.19
C THR A 180 1.14 3.20 14.65
N LEU A 181 1.42 3.32 13.34
CA LEU A 181 1.74 4.60 12.69
C LEU A 181 0.51 5.51 12.49
N GLU A 182 -0.68 4.95 12.26
CA GLU A 182 -1.93 5.72 12.09
C GLU A 182 -2.34 6.48 13.37
N GLY A 183 -1.86 6.04 14.54
CA GLY A 183 -1.99 6.81 15.80
C GLY A 183 -1.07 8.03 15.90
N GLY A 184 -0.11 8.19 14.97
CA GLY A 184 1.02 9.12 15.11
C GLY A 184 0.95 10.43 14.31
N CYS A 185 0.44 10.44 13.06
CA CYS A 185 0.17 11.62 12.21
C CYS A 185 -0.16 11.22 10.75
N GLN A 186 -0.73 12.15 9.95
CA GLN A 186 -0.96 11.95 8.51
C GLN A 186 0.32 12.11 7.66
N VAL A 187 1.28 11.21 7.83
CA VAL A 187 2.51 11.18 7.03
C VAL A 187 2.45 10.14 5.90
N PRO A 188 3.19 10.33 4.79
CA PRO A 188 3.45 9.27 3.82
C PRO A 188 4.04 8.02 4.49
N ILE A 189 3.32 6.91 4.44
CA ILE A 189 3.72 5.62 5.04
C ILE A 189 3.86 4.56 3.93
N ALA A 190 4.90 3.74 4.03
CA ALA A 190 5.07 2.53 3.24
C ALA A 190 5.52 1.36 4.13
N GLY A 191 5.28 0.14 3.66
CA GLY A 191 5.79 -1.03 4.34
C GLY A 191 5.58 -2.29 3.52
N HIS A 192 6.57 -3.17 3.56
CA HIS A 192 6.57 -4.42 2.83
C HIS A 192 7.33 -5.49 3.62
N ALA A 193 6.69 -6.63 3.81
CA ALA A 193 7.22 -7.80 4.46
C ALA A 193 7.39 -8.96 3.48
N THR A 194 8.48 -9.68 3.66
CA THR A 194 8.77 -10.97 3.02
C THR A 194 8.90 -12.04 4.09
N VAL A 195 8.46 -13.25 3.80
CA VAL A 195 8.59 -14.40 4.72
C VAL A 195 9.42 -15.47 4.05
N ASP A 196 10.43 -15.98 4.74
CA ASP A 196 11.27 -17.06 4.25
C ASP A 196 10.67 -18.45 4.54
N ASP A 197 11.33 -19.50 4.04
CA ASP A 197 10.88 -20.89 4.21
C ASP A 197 10.87 -21.36 5.68
N ASN A 198 11.57 -20.65 6.58
CA ASN A 198 11.59 -20.93 8.01
C ASN A 198 10.49 -20.19 8.79
N GLY A 199 9.68 -19.39 8.10
CA GLY A 199 8.66 -18.54 8.72
C GLY A 199 9.22 -17.25 9.33
N SER A 200 10.48 -16.90 9.06
CA SER A 200 11.07 -15.63 9.48
C SER A 200 10.54 -14.51 8.60
N ILE A 201 9.96 -13.50 9.24
CA ILE A 201 9.36 -12.33 8.59
C ILE A 201 10.40 -11.22 8.60
N THR A 202 10.73 -10.68 7.44
CA THR A 202 11.52 -9.45 7.31
C THR A 202 10.60 -8.34 6.84
N LEU A 203 10.46 -7.29 7.63
CA LEU A 203 9.60 -6.15 7.36
C LEU A 203 10.47 -4.90 7.19
N THR A 204 10.32 -4.23 6.05
CA THR A 204 10.81 -2.88 5.83
C THR A 204 9.66 -1.90 5.96
N GLY A 205 9.86 -0.86 6.76
CA GLY A 205 8.89 0.21 6.99
C GLY A 205 9.50 1.56 6.68
N LEU A 206 8.66 2.52 6.28
CA LEU A 206 9.11 3.86 5.91
C LEU A 206 8.08 4.92 6.26
N VAL A 207 8.58 6.04 6.78
CA VAL A 207 7.86 7.32 6.92
C VAL A 207 8.65 8.41 6.19
N ALA A 208 7.97 9.37 5.57
CA ALA A 208 8.62 10.42 4.80
C ALA A 208 7.97 11.80 5.01
N ALA A 209 8.72 12.86 4.74
CA ALA A 209 8.16 14.20 4.56
C ALA A 209 7.30 14.26 3.29
N LEU A 210 6.29 15.12 3.28
CA LEU A 210 5.38 15.29 2.13
C LEU A 210 6.13 15.73 0.85
N ASP A 211 7.19 16.50 0.99
CA ASP A 211 8.02 17.00 -0.12
C ASP A 211 9.12 16.02 -0.57
N GLY A 212 9.25 14.87 0.10
CA GLY A 212 10.26 13.85 -0.21
C GLY A 212 11.69 14.20 0.21
N ARG A 213 11.95 15.36 0.85
CA ARG A 213 13.32 15.74 1.24
C ARG A 213 13.90 14.85 2.32
N LYS A 214 13.03 14.28 3.16
CA LYS A 214 13.43 13.37 4.23
C LYS A 214 12.63 12.08 4.20
N ILE A 215 13.36 10.97 4.28
CA ILE A 215 12.83 9.61 4.37
C ILE A 215 13.52 8.92 5.54
N ILE A 216 12.72 8.30 6.40
CA ILE A 216 13.20 7.38 7.43
C ILE A 216 12.74 5.99 7.01
N LYS A 217 13.70 5.08 6.82
CA LYS A 217 13.47 3.71 6.36
C LYS A 217 14.24 2.76 7.25
N GLU A 218 13.55 1.76 7.78
CA GLU A 218 14.12 0.77 8.70
C GLU A 218 13.66 -0.64 8.33
N THR A 219 14.51 -1.63 8.58
CA THR A 219 14.21 -3.04 8.32
C THR A 219 14.50 -3.86 9.56
N ARG A 220 13.56 -4.74 9.92
CA ARG A 220 13.71 -5.68 11.04
C ARG A 220 13.19 -7.06 10.65
N SER A 221 13.62 -8.08 11.39
CA SER A 221 13.13 -9.45 11.22
C SER A 221 12.68 -10.05 12.55
N SER A 222 11.64 -10.89 12.50
CA SER A 222 11.07 -11.61 13.64
C SER A 222 10.20 -12.78 13.14
N ASN A 223 9.85 -13.70 14.04
CA ASN A 223 8.84 -14.74 13.78
C ASN A 223 7.45 -14.34 14.29
N ASP A 224 7.35 -13.22 15.02
CA ASP A 224 6.09 -12.65 15.51
C ASP A 224 5.71 -11.43 14.65
N PRO A 225 4.66 -11.52 13.80
CA PRO A 225 4.29 -10.44 12.90
C PRO A 225 3.82 -9.18 13.63
N GLU A 226 2.95 -9.31 14.63
CA GLU A 226 2.40 -8.16 15.34
C GLU A 226 3.49 -7.39 16.07
N THR A 227 4.29 -8.10 16.88
CA THR A 227 5.40 -7.48 17.62
C THR A 227 6.42 -6.84 16.68
N LEU A 228 6.68 -7.45 15.51
CA LEU A 228 7.57 -6.88 14.50
C LEU A 228 7.06 -5.55 13.95
N GLY A 229 5.77 -5.50 13.58
CA GLY A 229 5.16 -4.28 13.06
C GLY A 229 5.13 -3.15 14.09
N GLU A 230 4.73 -3.47 15.33
CA GLU A 230 4.65 -2.50 16.44
C GLU A 230 6.04 -1.93 16.80
N THR A 231 7.05 -2.78 16.97
CA THR A 231 8.40 -2.34 17.36
C THR A 231 9.10 -1.56 16.24
N LEU A 232 8.87 -1.93 14.98
CA LEU A 232 9.38 -1.15 13.84
C LEU A 232 8.69 0.21 13.75
N ALA A 233 7.36 0.28 13.94
CA ALA A 233 6.63 1.54 13.97
C ALA A 233 7.15 2.47 15.07
N GLN A 234 7.35 1.96 16.29
CA GLN A 234 7.90 2.77 17.38
C GLN A 234 9.29 3.31 17.03
N THR A 235 10.15 2.48 16.41
CA THR A 235 11.47 2.93 15.94
C THR A 235 11.35 4.08 14.95
N LEU A 236 10.44 3.97 13.97
CA LEU A 236 10.22 5.02 12.97
C LEU A 236 9.67 6.30 13.61
N LEU A 237 8.73 6.18 14.57
CA LEU A 237 8.16 7.32 15.29
C LEU A 237 9.21 8.03 16.14
N ASP A 238 10.05 7.30 16.87
CA ASP A 238 11.11 7.87 17.70
C ASP A 238 12.12 8.65 16.85
N GLN A 239 12.47 8.12 15.66
CA GLN A 239 13.34 8.82 14.71
C GLN A 239 12.65 10.00 14.02
N ALA A 240 11.33 9.95 13.84
CA ALA A 240 10.54 11.02 13.22
C ALA A 240 10.21 12.17 14.18
N ALA A 241 10.04 11.88 15.47
CA ALA A 241 9.62 12.82 16.53
C ALA A 241 10.57 14.00 16.76
N GLY A 242 11.82 13.93 16.28
CA GLY A 242 12.74 15.05 16.36
C GLY A 242 12.61 16.09 15.24
N GLU A 243 12.07 15.74 14.07
CA GLU A 243 12.26 16.57 12.86
C GLU A 243 11.13 16.48 11.79
N LEU A 244 10.40 15.36 11.68
CA LEU A 244 9.35 15.19 10.64
C LEU A 244 7.95 15.55 11.14
N LEU A 245 7.68 15.33 12.43
CA LEU A 245 6.37 15.57 13.01
C LEU A 245 6.06 17.06 13.13
N GLU A 246 7.04 17.90 13.48
CA GLU A 246 6.85 19.37 13.58
C GLU A 246 6.49 20.03 12.24
N GLU A 247 7.10 19.61 11.13
CA GLU A 247 6.81 20.14 9.78
C GLU A 247 5.41 19.73 9.27
N CYS A 248 4.93 18.53 9.63
CA CYS A 248 3.61 18.05 9.24
C CYS A 248 2.46 18.75 9.99
N PHE A 249 2.71 19.26 11.21
CA PHE A 249 1.75 20.10 11.92
C PHE A 249 1.68 21.52 11.34
N ALA A 250 2.81 22.10 10.90
CA ALA A 250 2.83 23.44 10.32
C ALA A 250 2.13 23.53 8.95
N ALA A 251 2.19 22.47 8.13
CA ALA A 251 1.58 22.44 6.80
C ALA A 251 0.05 22.20 6.80
N ASN A 252 -0.52 21.69 7.90
CA ASN A 252 -1.96 21.44 8.03
C ASN A 252 -2.75 22.62 8.64
N GLU A 253 -2.06 23.70 9.03
CA GLU A 253 -2.68 24.93 9.54
C GLU A 253 -2.75 26.07 8.50
N GLN A 254 -2.44 25.81 7.22
CA GLN A 254 -2.55 26.78 6.12
C GLN A 254 -3.60 26.41 5.07
#